data_AF-A0A3G2IFA4-F1
#
_entry.id   AF-A0A3G2IFA4-F1
#
_cell.length_a   1.000
_cell.length_b   1.000
_cell.length_c   1.000
_cell.angle_alpha   90.00
_cell.angle_beta   90.00
_cell.angle_gamma   90.00
#
_symmetry.space_group_name_H-M   'P 1'
#
loop_
_entity.id
_entity.type
_entity.pdbx_description
1 polymer ?
#
loop_
_entity_poly.entity_id
_entity_poly.type
_entity_poly.pdbx_seq_one_letter_code
_entity_poly.pdbx_strand_id
1 'polypeptide(L)'
;MRSASIQLISRTGGKYNHYSQNDYIVKNKWGHADPSKRQGAWIGNNHDSKGYVTEYGVEGGVCLGLAGTYLMAGKNWETFKPYIAGERGKGLVRGIVNYQEQLSKIGNMAAMKTVLHTILKNNNVNFINENRVSPTNTAEEISTGILNNIEQGFGYHLSIKRAGGGHSLAIRQEQGKIKLFDPNYGEVTYPYEQGRCEGMATFLTHLFSQYYNKYFLISIERYALN
;
A
#
# COMPACT_ATOMS: atom_id res chain seq x y z
N MET A 1 1.35 -4.94 13.28
CA MET A 1 1.54 -6.38 12.94
C MET A 1 1.67 -7.18 14.24
N ARG A 2 1.15 -8.41 14.33
CA ARG A 2 1.24 -9.23 15.55
C ARG A 2 2.66 -9.73 15.79
N SER A 3 3.04 -9.95 17.06
CA SER A 3 4.38 -10.41 17.46
C SER A 3 4.82 -11.69 16.75
N ALA A 4 3.90 -12.65 16.56
CA ALA A 4 4.20 -13.90 15.85
C ALA A 4 4.63 -13.66 14.38
N SER A 5 4.09 -12.63 13.72
CA SER A 5 4.47 -12.31 12.34
C SER A 5 5.83 -11.61 12.27
N ILE A 6 6.17 -10.80 13.29
CA ILE A 6 7.52 -10.20 13.42
C ILE A 6 8.56 -11.30 13.66
N GLN A 7 8.23 -12.28 14.51
CA GLN A 7 9.09 -13.45 14.73
C GLN A 7 9.26 -14.28 13.45
N LEU A 8 8.20 -14.48 12.67
CA LEU A 8 8.30 -15.13 11.36
C LEU A 8 9.30 -14.39 10.48
N ILE A 9 9.14 -13.06 10.32
CA ILE A 9 10.04 -12.23 9.50
C ILE A 9 11.50 -12.39 9.93
N SER A 10 11.77 -12.33 11.23
CA SER A 10 13.13 -12.49 11.75
C SER A 10 13.68 -13.89 11.49
N ARG A 11 12.87 -14.95 11.64
CA ARG A 11 13.29 -16.35 11.43
C ARG A 11 13.56 -16.66 9.97
N THR A 12 12.87 -16.01 9.05
CA THR A 12 13.05 -16.17 7.59
C THR A 12 14.09 -15.21 7.02
N GLY A 13 14.89 -14.54 7.85
CA GLY A 13 16.00 -13.68 7.44
C GLY A 13 15.61 -12.27 6.97
N GLY A 14 14.38 -11.83 7.29
CA GLY A 14 13.87 -10.52 6.91
C GLY A 14 14.17 -9.43 7.94
N LYS A 15 14.05 -8.18 7.50
CA LYS A 15 14.07 -6.99 8.35
C LYS A 15 12.69 -6.35 8.38
N TYR A 16 12.30 -5.84 9.53
CA TYR A 16 10.98 -5.23 9.74
C TYR A 16 11.11 -3.80 10.25
N ASN A 17 10.36 -2.91 9.62
CA ASN A 17 10.20 -1.53 10.02
C ASN A 17 8.71 -1.25 10.29
N HIS A 18 8.38 -0.91 11.54
CA HIS A 18 6.99 -0.71 11.95
C HIS A 18 6.36 0.57 11.37
N TYR A 19 5.10 0.45 10.95
CA TYR A 19 4.24 1.56 10.54
C TYR A 19 2.76 1.22 10.73
N SER A 20 1.94 2.26 10.85
CA SER A 20 0.48 2.19 10.94
C SER A 20 -0.12 3.41 10.26
N GLN A 21 -0.97 3.20 9.25
CA GLN A 21 -1.68 4.29 8.59
C GLN A 21 -2.68 4.97 9.53
N ASN A 22 -3.21 4.26 10.52
CA ASN A 22 -4.09 4.85 11.53
C ASN A 22 -3.31 5.86 12.38
N ASP A 23 -2.11 5.51 12.83
CA ASP A 23 -1.23 6.40 13.59
C ASP A 23 -0.87 7.62 12.74
N TYR A 24 -0.65 7.42 11.43
CA TYR A 24 -0.41 8.50 10.48
C TYR A 24 -1.61 9.45 10.37
N ILE A 25 -2.83 8.94 10.21
CA ILE A 25 -4.05 9.73 10.16
C ILE A 25 -4.24 10.53 11.46
N VAL A 26 -4.08 9.88 12.61
CA VAL A 26 -4.24 10.50 13.94
C VAL A 26 -3.20 11.60 14.15
N LYS A 27 -1.92 11.31 13.89
CA LYS A 27 -0.83 12.28 14.06
C LYS A 27 -1.01 13.52 13.18
N ASN A 28 -1.56 13.36 11.99
CA ASN A 28 -1.84 14.47 11.08
C ASN A 28 -3.21 15.14 11.30
N LYS A 29 -4.01 14.68 12.28
CA LYS A 29 -5.38 15.17 12.56
C LYS A 29 -6.33 15.03 11.36
N TRP A 30 -6.06 14.13 10.44
CA TRP A 30 -6.89 13.98 9.23
C TRP A 30 -8.22 13.29 9.52
N GLY A 31 -8.30 12.52 10.61
CA GLY A 31 -9.51 11.90 11.12
C GLY A 31 -10.28 12.74 12.14
N HIS A 32 -10.10 14.07 12.13
CA HIS A 32 -10.78 14.93 13.11
C HIS A 32 -12.28 15.06 12.79
N ALA A 33 -13.15 15.03 13.82
CA ALA A 33 -14.60 15.17 13.66
C ALA A 33 -15.00 16.46 12.93
N ASP A 34 -14.45 17.59 13.38
CA ASP A 34 -14.51 18.88 12.66
C ASP A 34 -13.70 18.85 11.36
N PRO A 35 -14.33 18.97 10.17
CA PRO A 35 -13.65 18.94 8.88
C PRO A 35 -12.63 20.05 8.67
N SER A 36 -12.82 21.22 9.30
CA SER A 36 -11.90 22.37 9.17
C SER A 36 -10.52 22.05 9.76
N LYS A 37 -10.45 21.11 10.70
CA LYS A 37 -9.22 20.67 11.38
C LYS A 37 -8.49 19.56 10.64
N ARG A 38 -9.05 19.03 9.54
CA ARG A 38 -8.44 17.94 8.74
C ARG A 38 -7.33 18.40 7.80
N GLN A 39 -6.98 19.69 7.81
CA GLN A 39 -5.89 20.24 6.99
C GLN A 39 -6.04 19.91 5.50
N GLY A 40 -7.28 19.93 5.01
CA GLY A 40 -7.65 19.65 3.62
C GLY A 40 -7.68 18.17 3.23
N ALA A 41 -7.53 17.22 4.16
CA ALA A 41 -7.64 15.79 3.87
C ALA A 41 -9.11 15.32 3.80
N TRP A 42 -9.43 14.56 2.74
CA TRP A 42 -10.77 14.01 2.48
C TRP A 42 -10.77 12.49 2.61
N ILE A 43 -10.53 11.99 3.82
CA ILE A 43 -10.40 10.55 4.10
C ILE A 43 -11.75 9.84 4.38
N GLY A 44 -12.87 10.38 3.91
CA GLY A 44 -14.19 9.81 4.18
C GLY A 44 -14.57 9.73 5.67
N ASN A 45 -15.71 9.10 5.97
CA ASN A 45 -16.17 8.74 7.31
C ASN A 45 -16.73 7.31 7.27
N ASN A 46 -16.51 6.53 8.34
CA ASN A 46 -17.19 5.25 8.53
C ASN A 46 -18.54 5.50 9.18
N HIS A 47 -19.55 4.75 8.73
CA HIS A 47 -20.91 4.86 9.25
C HIS A 47 -21.39 3.51 9.77
N ASP A 48 -22.22 3.51 10.83
CA ASP A 48 -22.95 2.32 11.24
C ASP A 48 -24.09 1.98 10.26
N SER A 49 -24.81 0.89 10.54
CA SER A 49 -25.95 0.45 9.72
C SER A 49 -27.13 1.43 9.71
N LYS A 50 -27.13 2.43 10.60
CA LYS A 50 -28.14 3.49 10.69
C LYS A 50 -27.66 4.80 10.03
N GLY A 51 -26.45 4.82 9.48
CA GLY A 51 -25.87 5.98 8.82
C GLY A 51 -25.22 6.99 9.78
N TYR A 52 -25.05 6.67 11.06
CA TYR A 52 -24.31 7.54 11.98
C TYR A 52 -22.81 7.34 11.82
N VAL A 53 -22.04 8.44 11.87
CA VAL A 53 -20.58 8.36 11.81
C VAL A 53 -20.05 7.66 13.06
N THR A 54 -19.41 6.52 12.87
CA THR A 54 -18.74 5.75 13.94
C THR A 54 -17.28 6.12 14.06
N GLU A 55 -16.63 6.42 12.94
CA GLU A 55 -15.23 6.85 12.90
C GLU A 55 -15.00 7.87 11.80
N TYR A 56 -14.23 8.90 12.11
CA TYR A 56 -13.85 9.93 11.16
C TYR A 56 -12.51 9.56 10.53
N GLY A 57 -12.53 9.12 9.28
CA GLY A 57 -11.33 8.91 8.47
C GLY A 57 -10.42 7.72 8.81
N VAL A 58 -10.60 7.06 9.95
CA VAL A 58 -9.92 5.80 10.28
C VAL A 58 -10.41 4.72 9.31
N GLU A 59 -9.52 3.88 8.77
CA GLU A 59 -9.78 2.96 7.63
C GLU A 59 -10.06 3.65 6.26
N GLY A 60 -10.05 4.98 6.20
CA GLY A 60 -10.50 5.83 5.10
C GLY A 60 -9.55 6.00 3.90
N GLY A 61 -8.84 4.95 3.48
CA GLY A 61 -8.23 4.91 2.15
C GLY A 61 -6.92 5.71 1.95
N VAL A 62 -6.19 6.08 3.02
CA VAL A 62 -4.84 6.67 2.83
C VAL A 62 -3.81 5.66 2.28
N CYS A 63 -4.15 4.38 2.27
CA CYS A 63 -3.28 3.31 1.78
C CYS A 63 -2.82 3.53 0.34
N LEU A 64 -3.67 4.06 -0.55
CA LEU A 64 -3.26 4.36 -1.93
C LEU A 64 -2.21 5.47 -1.98
N GLY A 65 -2.44 6.56 -1.24
CA GLY A 65 -1.51 7.68 -1.17
C GLY A 65 -0.16 7.25 -0.57
N LEU A 66 -0.18 6.44 0.49
CA LEU A 66 1.03 5.93 1.13
C LEU A 66 1.79 4.93 0.24
N ALA A 67 1.10 3.99 -0.40
CA ALA A 67 1.71 3.04 -1.33
C ALA A 67 2.31 3.73 -2.56
N GLY A 68 1.57 4.65 -3.18
CA GLY A 68 2.06 5.44 -4.31
C GLY A 68 3.26 6.30 -3.93
N THR A 69 3.23 6.92 -2.74
CA THR A 69 4.37 7.70 -2.23
C THR A 69 5.59 6.82 -1.95
N TYR A 70 5.39 5.59 -1.48
CA TYR A 70 6.47 4.62 -1.31
C TYR A 70 7.14 4.25 -2.64
N LEU A 71 6.39 4.17 -3.74
CA LEU A 71 6.99 4.00 -5.06
C LEU A 71 7.89 5.16 -5.48
N MET A 72 7.72 6.36 -4.93
CA MET A 72 8.57 7.51 -5.26
C MET A 72 9.78 7.64 -4.32
N ALA A 73 9.59 7.43 -3.02
CA ALA A 73 10.59 7.74 -1.99
C ALA A 73 11.02 6.55 -1.12
N GLY A 74 10.47 5.36 -1.37
CA GLY A 74 10.68 4.14 -0.58
C GLY A 74 12.01 3.42 -0.83
N LYS A 75 13.04 4.11 -1.32
CA LYS A 75 14.36 3.50 -1.57
C LYS A 75 15.02 3.01 -0.27
N ASN A 76 14.91 3.80 0.79
CA ASN A 76 15.37 3.43 2.13
C ASN A 76 14.31 3.85 3.15
N TRP A 77 14.08 3.01 4.16
CA TRP A 77 13.13 3.33 5.24
C TRP A 77 13.51 4.61 5.99
N GLU A 78 14.79 4.76 6.31
CA GLU A 78 15.33 5.91 7.05
C GLU A 78 15.13 7.25 6.34
N THR A 79 14.99 7.24 5.01
CA THR A 79 14.67 8.44 4.23
C THR A 79 13.17 8.57 3.97
N PHE A 80 12.49 7.44 3.79
CA PHE A 80 11.05 7.40 3.49
C PHE A 80 10.20 7.87 4.67
N LYS A 81 10.46 7.34 5.88
CA LYS A 81 9.70 7.68 7.10
C LYS A 81 9.71 9.18 7.41
N PRO A 82 10.86 9.91 7.42
CA PRO A 82 10.84 11.35 7.58
C PRO A 82 10.21 12.08 6.39
N TYR A 83 10.39 11.58 5.16
CA TYR A 83 9.78 12.19 3.97
C TYR A 83 8.24 12.24 4.06
N ILE A 84 7.58 11.13 4.39
CA ILE A 84 6.12 11.07 4.52
C ILE A 84 5.59 11.85 5.73
N ALA A 85 6.44 12.08 6.73
CA ALA A 85 6.15 12.93 7.88
C ALA A 85 6.41 14.43 7.63
N GLY A 86 7.09 14.78 6.53
CA GLY A 86 7.31 16.16 6.09
C GLY A 86 6.18 16.69 5.21
N GLU A 87 6.15 18.01 5.03
CA GLU A 87 5.05 18.69 4.30
C GLU A 87 4.91 18.22 2.85
N ARG A 88 6.03 17.96 2.16
CA ARG A 88 6.01 17.44 0.78
C ARG A 88 5.34 16.07 0.72
N GLY A 89 5.73 15.14 1.60
CA GLY A 89 5.15 13.80 1.64
C GLY A 89 3.68 13.82 2.05
N LYS A 90 3.32 14.58 3.08
CA LYS A 90 1.91 14.79 3.48
C LYS A 90 1.07 15.36 2.36
N GLY A 91 1.56 16.39 1.68
CA GLY A 91 0.86 17.03 0.57
C GLY A 91 0.56 16.05 -0.56
N LEU A 92 1.52 15.18 -0.89
CA LEU A 92 1.36 14.15 -1.90
C LEU A 92 0.34 13.07 -1.50
N VAL A 93 0.46 12.50 -0.29
CA VAL A 93 -0.48 11.51 0.23
C VAL A 93 -1.89 12.10 0.25
N ARG A 94 -2.05 13.33 0.77
CA ARG A 94 -3.33 14.05 0.79
C ARG A 94 -3.89 14.26 -0.62
N GLY A 95 -3.07 14.66 -1.59
CA GLY A 95 -3.51 14.86 -2.97
C GLY A 95 -4.09 13.59 -3.58
N ILE A 96 -3.36 12.47 -3.50
CA ILE A 96 -3.81 11.17 -4.03
C ILE A 96 -5.14 10.74 -3.38
N VAL A 97 -5.23 10.86 -2.06
CA VAL A 97 -6.42 10.48 -1.29
C VAL A 97 -7.64 11.34 -1.64
N ASN A 98 -7.46 12.64 -1.76
CA ASN A 98 -8.55 13.54 -2.14
C ASN A 98 -9.10 13.23 -3.53
N TYR A 99 -8.23 12.88 -4.49
CA TYR A 99 -8.69 12.44 -5.81
C TYR A 99 -9.37 11.08 -5.76
N GLN A 100 -8.86 10.12 -4.99
CA GLN A 100 -9.53 8.85 -4.77
C GLN A 100 -10.95 9.06 -4.24
N GLU A 101 -11.13 9.92 -3.24
CA GLU A 101 -12.42 10.23 -2.64
C GLU A 101 -13.39 10.94 -3.59
N GLN A 102 -12.90 11.84 -4.44
CA GLN A 102 -13.74 12.48 -5.46
C GLN A 102 -14.20 11.48 -6.52
N LEU A 103 -13.28 10.66 -7.02
CA LEU A 103 -13.54 9.77 -8.15
C LEU A 103 -14.34 8.52 -7.73
N SER A 104 -14.21 8.10 -6.46
CA SER A 104 -15.04 7.03 -5.89
C SER A 104 -16.53 7.42 -5.85
N LYS A 105 -16.84 8.66 -5.47
CA LYS A 105 -18.22 9.18 -5.38
C LYS A 105 -18.96 9.20 -6.72
N ILE A 106 -18.24 9.36 -7.82
CA ILE A 106 -18.81 9.36 -9.17
C ILE A 106 -18.61 8.03 -9.91
N GLY A 107 -18.09 7.00 -9.23
CA GLY A 107 -17.89 5.66 -9.79
C GLY A 107 -16.82 5.57 -10.89
N ASN A 108 -15.97 6.59 -11.08
CA ASN A 108 -15.04 6.65 -12.21
C ASN A 108 -13.66 6.05 -11.86
N MET A 109 -13.63 4.72 -11.78
CA MET A 109 -12.41 3.96 -11.46
C MET A 109 -11.30 4.10 -12.51
N ALA A 110 -11.66 4.29 -13.79
CA ALA A 110 -10.68 4.48 -14.86
C ALA A 110 -9.91 5.79 -14.69
N ALA A 111 -10.62 6.89 -14.42
CA ALA A 111 -10.00 8.18 -14.13
C ALA A 111 -9.09 8.12 -12.89
N MET A 112 -9.46 7.35 -11.87
CA MET A 112 -8.66 7.20 -10.66
C MET A 112 -7.27 6.63 -10.95
N LYS A 113 -7.20 5.59 -11.78
CA LYS A 113 -5.93 5.03 -12.25
C LYS A 113 -5.11 6.05 -13.04
N THR A 114 -5.74 6.73 -13.99
CA THR A 114 -5.07 7.76 -14.81
C THR A 114 -4.48 8.88 -13.96
N VAL A 115 -5.19 9.36 -12.94
CA VAL A 115 -4.69 10.40 -12.03
C VAL A 115 -3.50 9.90 -11.22
N LEU A 116 -3.59 8.69 -10.65
CA LEU A 116 -2.46 8.08 -9.93
C LEU A 116 -1.22 7.96 -10.83
N HIS A 117 -1.39 7.42 -12.04
CA HIS A 117 -0.30 7.28 -13.01
C HIS A 117 0.31 8.63 -13.38
N THR A 118 -0.51 9.67 -13.53
CA THR A 118 -0.03 11.04 -13.81
C THR A 118 0.78 11.61 -12.65
N ILE A 119 0.31 11.44 -11.41
CA ILE A 119 1.02 11.88 -10.21
C ILE A 119 2.36 11.15 -10.09
N LEU A 120 2.38 9.83 -10.30
CA LEU A 120 3.59 9.02 -10.28
C LEU A 120 4.57 9.44 -11.37
N LYS A 121 4.08 9.63 -12.61
CA LYS A 121 4.89 10.07 -13.75
C LYS A 121 5.56 11.42 -13.49
N ASN A 122 4.84 12.39 -12.92
CA ASN A 122 5.40 13.70 -12.55
C ASN A 122 6.45 13.62 -11.43
N ASN A 123 6.54 12.49 -10.75
CA ASN A 123 7.58 12.17 -9.77
C ASN A 123 8.52 11.06 -10.28
N ASN A 124 8.66 10.93 -11.60
CA ASN A 124 9.58 10.01 -12.26
C ASN A 124 9.34 8.52 -11.97
N VAL A 125 8.10 8.14 -11.69
CA VAL A 125 7.66 6.75 -11.52
C VAL A 125 6.70 6.43 -12.66
N ASN A 126 7.15 5.67 -13.65
CA ASN A 126 6.42 5.52 -14.92
C ASN A 126 5.70 4.17 -14.98
N PHE A 127 4.38 4.19 -15.18
CA PHE A 127 3.59 2.97 -15.38
C PHE A 127 4.08 2.20 -16.62
N ILE A 128 4.16 0.88 -16.51
CA ILE A 128 4.57 -0.02 -17.60
C ILE A 128 3.39 -0.89 -18.03
N ASN A 129 2.86 -1.70 -17.10
CA ASN A 129 1.77 -2.63 -17.37
C ASN A 129 1.04 -3.02 -16.08
N GLU A 130 -0.13 -3.66 -16.24
CA GLU A 130 -0.93 -4.23 -15.16
C GLU A 130 -1.14 -5.73 -15.42
N ASN A 131 -0.92 -6.54 -14.40
CA ASN A 131 -1.27 -7.96 -14.38
C ASN A 131 -2.29 -8.23 -13.25
N ARG A 132 -2.96 -9.39 -13.32
CA ARG A 132 -3.96 -9.79 -12.33
C ARG A 132 -3.70 -11.20 -11.82
N VAL A 133 -3.94 -11.39 -10.53
CA VAL A 133 -3.94 -12.70 -9.86
C VAL A 133 -5.37 -13.00 -9.39
N SER A 134 -5.84 -14.21 -9.67
CA SER A 134 -7.26 -14.61 -9.63
C SER A 134 -7.79 -14.99 -8.23
N PRO A 135 -9.11 -14.84 -7.96
CA PRO A 135 -9.80 -15.20 -6.71
C PRO A 135 -9.75 -16.66 -6.25
N THR A 136 -9.48 -17.61 -7.14
CA THR A 136 -9.49 -19.04 -6.80
C THR A 136 -8.20 -19.51 -6.13
N ASN A 137 -7.26 -18.59 -5.92
CA ASN A 137 -5.90 -18.92 -5.51
C ASN A 137 -5.80 -19.00 -3.98
N THR A 138 -5.18 -20.08 -3.50
CA THR A 138 -4.67 -20.22 -2.12
C THR A 138 -3.67 -19.11 -1.78
N ALA A 139 -3.37 -18.91 -0.49
CA ALA A 139 -2.39 -17.89 -0.08
C ALA A 139 -1.00 -18.13 -0.72
N GLU A 140 -0.64 -19.40 -0.90
CA GLU A 140 0.57 -19.86 -1.60
C GLU A 140 0.55 -19.48 -3.09
N GLU A 141 -0.56 -19.73 -3.78
CA GLU A 141 -0.72 -19.36 -5.20
C GLU A 141 -0.79 -17.85 -5.40
N ILE A 142 -1.38 -17.11 -4.46
CA ILE A 142 -1.34 -15.65 -4.44
C ILE A 142 0.10 -15.15 -4.30
N SER A 143 0.83 -15.67 -3.31
CA SER A 143 2.23 -15.33 -3.07
C SER A 143 3.09 -15.59 -4.30
N THR A 144 2.96 -16.78 -4.89
CA THR A 144 3.66 -17.18 -6.12
C THR A 144 3.26 -16.30 -7.30
N GLY A 145 1.97 -16.05 -7.48
CA GLY A 145 1.46 -15.18 -8.55
C GLY A 145 1.99 -13.75 -8.45
N ILE A 146 2.09 -13.20 -7.24
CA ILE A 146 2.72 -11.89 -7.01
C ILE A 146 4.19 -11.94 -7.41
N LEU A 147 4.96 -12.89 -6.88
CA LEU A 147 6.42 -12.94 -7.09
C LEU A 147 6.81 -13.22 -8.54
N ASN A 148 6.01 -13.97 -9.29
CA ASN A 148 6.22 -14.20 -10.72
C ASN A 148 6.10 -12.92 -11.57
N ASN A 149 5.51 -11.85 -11.03
CA ASN A 149 5.42 -10.55 -11.68
C ASN A 149 6.54 -9.59 -11.26
N ILE A 150 7.38 -9.97 -10.29
CA ILE A 150 8.44 -9.11 -9.75
C ILE A 150 9.75 -9.36 -10.49
N GLU A 151 10.20 -8.32 -11.18
CA GLU A 151 11.46 -8.24 -11.91
C GLU A 151 12.40 -7.25 -11.22
N GLN A 152 13.70 -7.39 -11.50
CA GLN A 152 14.70 -6.56 -10.87
C GLN A 152 14.65 -5.10 -11.35
N GLY A 153 14.76 -4.15 -10.42
CA GLY A 153 14.85 -2.72 -10.73
C GLY A 153 13.52 -2.00 -10.90
N PHE A 154 12.40 -2.64 -10.54
CA PHE A 154 11.06 -2.08 -10.71
C PHE A 154 10.32 -1.90 -9.38
N GLY A 155 9.29 -1.05 -9.43
CA GLY A 155 8.32 -0.84 -8.36
C GLY A 155 6.97 -1.40 -8.77
N TYR A 156 6.18 -1.78 -7.78
CA TYR A 156 4.89 -2.42 -7.99
C TYR A 156 3.86 -1.86 -7.04
N HIS A 157 2.73 -1.42 -7.56
CA HIS A 157 1.54 -1.15 -6.75
C HIS A 157 0.65 -2.39 -6.76
N LEU A 158 0.27 -2.86 -5.58
CA LEU A 158 -0.63 -3.99 -5.42
C LEU A 158 -1.96 -3.45 -4.92
N SER A 159 -2.99 -3.52 -5.76
CA SER A 159 -4.37 -3.22 -5.39
C SER A 159 -5.10 -4.52 -5.08
N ILE A 160 -5.37 -4.78 -3.81
CA ILE A 160 -6.13 -5.94 -3.36
C ILE A 160 -7.59 -5.56 -3.09
N LYS A 161 -8.56 -6.41 -3.48
CA LYS A 161 -10.00 -6.16 -3.28
C LYS A 161 -10.68 -7.28 -2.50
N ARG A 162 -11.66 -6.88 -1.67
CA ARG A 162 -12.62 -7.75 -0.98
C ARG A 162 -14.04 -7.20 -1.16
N ALA A 163 -15.05 -7.93 -0.68
CA ALA A 163 -16.41 -7.42 -0.67
C ALA A 163 -16.47 -6.16 0.21
N GLY A 164 -16.95 -5.04 -0.35
CA GLY A 164 -17.10 -3.78 0.37
C GLY A 164 -15.82 -2.96 0.58
N GLY A 165 -14.67 -3.32 -0.02
CA GLY A 165 -13.48 -2.49 0.11
C GLY A 165 -12.24 -2.99 -0.62
N GLY A 166 -11.17 -2.19 -0.56
CA GLY A 166 -9.87 -2.53 -1.13
C GLY A 166 -8.73 -2.02 -0.24
N HIS A 167 -7.53 -2.45 -0.56
CA HIS A 167 -6.30 -2.00 0.10
C HIS A 167 -5.17 -1.89 -0.92
N SER A 168 -4.22 -1.02 -0.63
CA SER A 168 -3.06 -0.77 -1.49
C SER A 168 -1.77 -1.08 -0.74
N LEU A 169 -0.91 -1.86 -1.37
CA LEU A 169 0.45 -2.14 -0.93
C LEU A 169 1.43 -1.70 -2.02
N ALA A 170 2.70 -1.58 -1.68
CA ALA A 170 3.75 -1.33 -2.63
C ALA A 170 4.89 -2.34 -2.47
N ILE A 171 5.44 -2.83 -3.58
CA ILE A 171 6.70 -3.57 -3.61
C ILE A 171 7.74 -2.72 -4.34
N ARG A 172 8.97 -2.72 -3.84
CA ARG A 172 10.14 -2.25 -4.59
C ARG A 172 11.16 -3.38 -4.63
N GLN A 173 11.64 -3.68 -5.83
CA GLN A 173 12.80 -4.54 -6.02
C GLN A 173 13.96 -3.66 -6.49
N GLU A 174 14.99 -3.52 -5.67
CA GLU A 174 16.22 -2.82 -6.03
C GLU A 174 17.39 -3.27 -5.15
N GLN A 175 18.62 -3.16 -5.67
CA GLN A 175 19.86 -3.39 -4.92
C GLN A 175 19.96 -4.78 -4.26
N GLY A 176 19.50 -5.82 -4.96
CA GLY A 176 19.53 -7.20 -4.44
C GLY A 176 18.59 -7.42 -3.25
N LYS A 177 17.55 -6.58 -3.10
CA LYS A 177 16.54 -6.70 -2.05
C LYS A 177 15.15 -6.54 -2.65
N ILE A 178 14.20 -7.22 -2.03
CA ILE A 178 12.77 -7.03 -2.25
C ILE A 178 12.14 -6.47 -0.98
N LYS A 179 11.36 -5.40 -1.13
CA LYS A 179 10.74 -4.67 -0.03
C LYS A 179 9.25 -4.58 -0.27
N LEU A 180 8.45 -5.05 0.68
CA LEU A 180 7.01 -4.85 0.70
C LEU A 180 6.69 -3.77 1.75
N PHE A 181 5.99 -2.73 1.34
CA PHE A 181 5.38 -1.77 2.24
C PHE A 181 3.86 -1.95 2.26
N ASP A 182 3.35 -2.27 3.44
CA ASP A 182 1.93 -2.32 3.74
C ASP A 182 1.58 -1.14 4.67
N PRO A 183 0.73 -0.20 4.25
CA PRO A 183 0.31 0.92 5.10
C PRO A 183 -0.29 0.50 6.46
N ASN A 184 -0.84 -0.70 6.61
CA ASN A 184 -1.35 -1.20 7.90
C ASN A 184 -0.26 -1.73 8.81
N TYR A 185 0.85 -2.20 8.26
CA TYR A 185 1.77 -3.06 8.99
C TYR A 185 3.23 -2.64 8.92
N GLY A 186 3.63 -1.79 7.99
CA GLY A 186 5.02 -1.35 7.81
C GLY A 186 5.73 -1.98 6.64
N GLU A 187 7.04 -1.84 6.65
CA GLU A 187 7.93 -2.33 5.60
C GLU A 187 8.62 -3.62 6.05
N VAL A 188 8.64 -4.60 5.15
CA VAL A 188 9.41 -5.83 5.30
C VAL A 188 10.39 -5.93 4.15
N THR A 189 11.66 -6.21 4.46
CA THR A 189 12.74 -6.32 3.49
C THR A 189 13.38 -7.70 3.57
N TYR A 190 13.61 -8.33 2.41
CA TYR A 190 14.38 -9.57 2.30
C TYR A 190 15.48 -9.44 1.22
N PRO A 191 16.58 -10.21 1.33
CA PRO A 191 17.51 -10.42 0.22
C PRO A 191 16.78 -10.98 -1.00
N TYR A 192 17.16 -10.55 -2.19
CA TYR A 192 16.64 -11.06 -3.46
C TYR A 192 17.82 -11.52 -4.32
N GLU A 193 17.93 -12.83 -4.48
CA GLU A 193 19.09 -13.49 -5.09
C GLU A 193 18.62 -14.38 -6.24
N GLN A 194 19.25 -14.24 -7.40
CA GLN A 194 19.01 -15.09 -8.57
C GLN A 194 17.52 -15.19 -8.98
N GLY A 195 16.77 -14.09 -8.87
CA GLY A 195 15.34 -14.07 -9.21
C GLY A 195 14.43 -14.71 -8.15
N ARG A 196 14.96 -15.07 -6.97
CA ARG A 196 14.24 -15.77 -5.91
C ARG A 196 14.31 -15.02 -4.58
N CYS A 197 13.27 -15.20 -3.78
CA CYS A 197 13.22 -14.72 -2.41
C CYS A 197 12.24 -15.57 -1.58
N GLU A 198 12.74 -16.68 -1.04
CA GLU A 198 11.92 -17.61 -0.25
C GLU A 198 11.35 -16.94 1.00
N GLY A 199 12.12 -16.09 1.69
CA GLY A 199 11.65 -15.36 2.86
C GLY A 199 10.47 -14.43 2.56
N MET A 200 10.50 -13.72 1.43
CA MET A 200 9.35 -12.91 0.99
C MET A 200 8.17 -13.79 0.58
N ALA A 201 8.41 -14.93 -0.08
CA ALA A 201 7.35 -15.87 -0.44
C ALA A 201 6.62 -16.39 0.81
N THR A 202 7.36 -16.86 1.81
CA THR A 202 6.81 -17.31 3.10
C THR A 202 6.03 -16.18 3.79
N PHE A 203 6.59 -14.97 3.80
CA PHE A 203 5.92 -13.84 4.44
C PHE A 203 4.64 -13.43 3.71
N LEU A 204 4.62 -13.39 2.38
CA LEU A 204 3.41 -13.09 1.61
C LEU A 204 2.32 -14.15 1.84
N THR A 205 2.66 -15.43 1.82
CA THR A 205 1.71 -16.52 2.13
C THR A 205 1.11 -16.33 3.53
N HIS A 206 1.94 -16.00 4.53
CA HIS A 206 1.47 -15.69 5.88
C HIS A 206 0.59 -14.43 5.92
N LEU A 207 0.98 -13.35 5.22
CA LEU A 207 0.24 -12.11 5.16
C LEU A 207 -1.17 -12.32 4.59
N PHE A 208 -1.28 -13.04 3.48
CA PHE A 208 -2.56 -13.33 2.82
C PHE A 208 -3.40 -14.35 3.59
N SER A 209 -2.82 -15.35 4.24
CA SER A 209 -3.59 -16.31 5.06
C SER A 209 -4.11 -15.69 6.36
N GLN A 210 -3.36 -14.77 6.99
CA GLN A 210 -3.71 -14.25 8.31
C GLN A 210 -4.47 -12.92 8.28
N TYR A 211 -4.12 -12.03 7.35
CA TYR A 211 -4.61 -10.65 7.36
C TYR A 211 -5.50 -10.34 6.16
N TYR A 212 -5.27 -11.01 5.03
CA TYR A 212 -5.99 -10.73 3.78
C TYR A 212 -6.73 -11.94 3.18
N ASN A 213 -7.14 -12.90 4.01
CA ASN A 213 -7.79 -14.14 3.56
C ASN A 213 -9.20 -13.95 2.95
N LYS A 214 -9.80 -12.76 3.12
CA LYS A 214 -11.08 -12.38 2.51
C LYS A 214 -10.91 -11.58 1.21
N TYR A 215 -9.67 -11.32 0.78
CA TYR A 215 -9.39 -10.59 -0.46
C TYR A 215 -9.30 -11.58 -1.60
N PHE A 216 -10.00 -11.28 -2.70
CA PHE A 216 -10.24 -12.22 -3.79
C PHE A 216 -9.74 -11.68 -5.14
N LEU A 217 -9.26 -10.44 -5.23
CA LEU A 217 -8.71 -9.95 -6.49
C LEU A 217 -7.48 -9.10 -6.21
N ILE A 218 -6.41 -9.38 -6.95
CA ILE A 218 -5.15 -8.66 -6.84
C ILE A 218 -4.79 -8.15 -8.22
N SER A 219 -4.68 -6.83 -8.34
CA SER A 219 -4.09 -6.15 -9.49
C SER A 219 -2.68 -5.72 -9.12
N ILE A 220 -1.73 -6.00 -10.02
CA ILE A 220 -0.31 -5.72 -9.85
C ILE A 220 0.10 -4.79 -10.98
N GLU A 221 0.33 -3.52 -10.66
CA GLU A 221 0.79 -2.53 -11.62
C GLU A 221 2.31 -2.35 -11.48
N ARG A 222 3.05 -2.55 -12.58
CA ARG A 222 4.51 -2.39 -12.61
C ARG A 222 4.90 -0.98 -13.03
N TYR A 223 5.94 -0.45 -12.40
CA TYR A 223 6.46 0.88 -12.62
C TYR A 223 7.97 0.88 -12.78
N ALA A 224 8.48 1.62 -13.77
CA ALA A 224 9.88 2.01 -13.83
C ALA A 224 10.19 3.01 -12.71
N LEU A 225 11.24 2.71 -11.95
CA LEU A 225 11.76 3.56 -10.90
C LEU A 225 12.97 4.33 -11.43
N ASN A 226 13.11 5.60 -11.06
CA ASN A 226 14.33 6.37 -11.28
C ASN A 226 15.32 6.26 -10.11
#